data_AF-A0AAW9J8Z3-F1
#
_entry.id   AF-A0AAW9J8Z3-F1
#
_cell.length_a   1.000
_cell.length_b   1.000
_cell.length_c   1.000
_cell.angle_alpha   90.00
_cell.angle_beta   90.00
_cell.angle_gamma   90.00
#
_symmetry.space_group_name_H-M   'P 1'
#
loop_
_entity.id
_entity.type
_entity.pdbx_description
1 polymer ?
#
loop_
_entity_poly.entity_id
_entity_poly.type
_entity_poly.pdbx_seq_one_letter_code
_entity_poly.pdbx_strand_id
1 'polypeptide(L)'
;MKKASLKEAQLRMLEILIEVDRICKKHHINYWLDAGTLLGAIRHEGFIPWDDDLDIGMLRKDYNKFLQIVKNELNSNFIFQSPETDDLCQNAFAKIRDKNSEIRSKHNNERNLGVFIDIFPYDSFTKKNIYYKKFFNAIILS
;
A
#
# COMPACT_ATOMS: atom_id res chain seq x y z
N MET A 1 -11.85 6.49 20.78
CA MET A 1 -10.81 5.45 20.58
C MET A 1 -9.71 5.62 21.61
N LYS A 2 -9.14 4.51 22.10
CA LYS A 2 -7.96 4.51 22.99
C LYS A 2 -6.70 4.76 22.16
N LYS A 3 -5.69 5.44 22.72
CA LYS A 3 -4.38 5.58 22.05
C LYS A 3 -3.76 4.19 21.90
N ALA A 4 -3.51 3.80 20.65
CA ALA A 4 -2.84 2.56 20.31
C ALA A 4 -1.31 2.69 20.40
N SER A 5 -0.66 1.59 20.71
CA SER A 5 0.77 1.37 20.57
C SER A 5 1.13 1.11 19.09
N LEU A 6 2.42 1.26 18.76
CA LEU A 6 2.93 0.92 17.43
C LEU A 6 2.63 -0.54 17.07
N LYS A 7 2.78 -1.46 18.04
CA LYS A 7 2.52 -2.88 17.82
C LYS A 7 1.05 -3.15 17.47
N GLU A 8 0.11 -2.45 18.11
CA GLU A 8 -1.31 -2.55 17.76
C GLU A 8 -1.57 -2.04 16.33
N ALA A 9 -0.93 -0.95 15.91
CA ALA A 9 -1.03 -0.46 14.53
C ALA A 9 -0.46 -1.46 13.51
N GLN A 10 0.71 -2.05 13.79
CA GLN A 10 1.32 -3.10 12.97
C GLN A 10 0.40 -4.32 12.80
N LEU A 11 -0.29 -4.74 13.87
CA LEU A 11 -1.26 -5.83 13.79
C LEU A 11 -2.48 -5.49 12.93
N ARG A 12 -2.97 -4.24 12.97
CA ARG A 12 -4.04 -3.80 12.06
C ARG A 12 -3.57 -3.77 10.60
N MET A 13 -2.35 -3.32 10.33
CA MET A 13 -1.77 -3.38 8.98
C MET A 13 -1.62 -4.82 8.48
N LEU A 14 -1.23 -5.75 9.36
CA LEU A 14 -1.17 -7.17 9.02
C LEU A 14 -2.54 -7.76 8.68
N GLU A 15 -3.60 -7.37 9.39
CA GLU A 15 -4.97 -7.78 9.05
C GLU A 15 -5.39 -7.27 7.67
N ILE A 16 -5.03 -6.03 7.33
CA ILE A 16 -5.26 -5.49 5.98
C ILE A 16 -4.47 -6.30 4.94
N LEU A 17 -3.20 -6.62 5.19
CA LEU A 17 -2.39 -7.43 4.29
C LEU A 17 -2.96 -8.84 4.09
N ILE A 18 -3.47 -9.49 5.13
CA ILE A 18 -4.14 -10.80 5.05
C ILE A 18 -5.37 -10.72 4.15
N GLU A 19 -6.15 -9.65 4.25
CA GLU A 19 -7.31 -9.44 3.38
C GLU A 19 -6.89 -9.22 1.92
N VAL A 20 -5.84 -8.44 1.68
CA VAL A 20 -5.28 -8.28 0.33
C VAL A 20 -4.78 -9.61 -0.23
N ASP A 21 -4.07 -10.41 0.57
CA ASP A 21 -3.59 -11.74 0.17
C ASP A 21 -4.76 -12.65 -0.22
N ARG A 22 -5.84 -12.67 0.58
CA ARG A 22 -7.06 -13.43 0.27
C ARG A 22 -7.64 -13.05 -1.10
N ILE A 23 -7.78 -11.75 -1.37
CA ILE A 23 -8.29 -11.23 -2.64
C ILE A 23 -7.35 -11.61 -3.79
N CYS A 24 -6.05 -11.40 -3.61
CA CYS A 24 -5.03 -11.65 -4.62
C CYS A 24 -4.95 -13.14 -5.00
N LYS A 25 -4.97 -14.04 -4.01
CA LYS A 25 -5.00 -15.49 -4.22
C LYS A 25 -6.26 -15.95 -4.95
N LYS A 26 -7.43 -15.45 -4.54
CA LYS A 26 -8.72 -15.79 -5.18
C LYS A 26 -8.75 -15.41 -6.66
N HIS A 27 -8.13 -14.28 -7.01
CA HIS A 27 -8.20 -13.71 -8.35
C HIS A 27 -6.93 -13.90 -9.17
N HIS A 28 -5.94 -14.65 -8.70
CA HIS A 28 -4.65 -14.85 -9.37
C HIS A 28 -3.99 -13.50 -9.73
N ILE A 29 -3.77 -12.67 -8.71
CA ILE A 29 -3.07 -11.38 -8.81
C ILE A 29 -1.76 -11.54 -8.06
N ASN A 30 -0.64 -11.22 -8.70
CA ASN A 30 0.66 -11.26 -8.06
C ASN A 30 0.94 -9.93 -7.36
N TYR A 31 1.45 -10.02 -6.13
CA TYR A 31 1.99 -8.91 -5.38
C TYR A 31 3.22 -9.37 -4.60
N TRP A 32 4.02 -8.43 -4.09
CA TRP A 32 5.13 -8.70 -3.19
C TRP A 32 5.13 -7.70 -2.03
N LEU A 33 5.76 -8.07 -0.92
CA LEU A 33 6.13 -7.11 0.13
C LEU A 33 7.23 -6.21 -0.40
N ASP A 34 7.18 -4.92 -0.13
CA ASP A 34 8.11 -3.95 -0.70
C ASP A 34 9.03 -3.31 0.35
N ALA A 35 10.17 -2.79 -0.11
CA ALA A 35 11.12 -1.99 0.68
C ALA A 35 11.35 -2.46 2.15
N GLY A 36 11.01 -1.63 3.13
CA GLY A 36 11.18 -1.89 4.57
C GLY A 36 10.34 -3.07 5.05
N THR A 37 9.14 -3.24 4.50
CA THR A 37 8.24 -4.35 4.81
C THR A 37 8.86 -5.70 4.44
N LEU A 38 9.45 -5.81 3.25
CA LEU A 38 10.16 -7.03 2.83
C LEU A 38 11.38 -7.31 3.70
N LEU A 39 12.19 -6.28 3.96
CA LEU A 39 13.37 -6.41 4.80
C LEU A 39 13.01 -6.85 6.23
N GLY A 40 11.94 -6.28 6.80
CA GLY A 40 11.38 -6.68 8.07
C GLY A 40 11.04 -8.17 8.08
N ALA A 41 10.23 -8.61 7.12
CA ALA A 41 9.75 -9.98 7.04
C ALA A 41 10.89 -11.01 7.05
N ILE A 42 12.00 -10.71 6.37
CA ILE A 42 13.17 -11.60 6.31
C ILE A 42 14.08 -11.47 7.55
N ARG A 43 14.35 -10.25 8.01
CA ARG A 43 15.36 -10.01 9.07
C ARG A 43 14.83 -10.17 10.49
N HIS A 44 13.58 -9.78 10.71
CA HIS A 44 12.92 -9.74 12.04
C HIS A 44 11.75 -10.72 12.13
N GLU A 45 11.52 -11.53 11.09
CA GLU A 45 10.39 -12.47 11.01
C GLU A 45 9.03 -11.78 11.21
N GLY A 46 8.93 -10.51 10.79
CA GLY A 46 7.78 -9.65 11.01
C GLY A 46 8.11 -8.19 10.69
N PHE A 47 7.41 -7.24 11.31
CA PHE A 47 7.75 -5.83 11.16
C PHE A 47 9.12 -5.50 11.74
N ILE A 48 9.79 -4.52 11.14
CA ILE A 48 10.89 -3.84 11.83
C ILE A 48 10.29 -3.20 13.10
N PRO A 49 10.91 -3.33 14.29
CA PRO A 49 10.26 -2.92 15.55
C PRO A 49 9.84 -1.45 15.65
N TRP A 50 10.44 -0.59 14.82
CA TRP A 50 10.17 0.86 14.78
C TRP A 50 9.50 1.33 13.48
N ASP A 51 9.16 0.42 12.55
CA ASP A 51 8.40 0.76 11.34
C ASP A 51 6.93 1.03 11.67
N ASP A 52 6.38 2.07 11.05
CA ASP A 52 4.98 2.49 11.19
C ASP A 52 4.14 2.39 9.91
N ASP A 53 4.71 1.85 8.83
CA ASP A 53 4.05 1.60 7.55
C ASP A 53 4.11 0.12 7.10
N LEU A 54 3.36 -0.18 6.03
CA LEU A 54 3.39 -1.46 5.32
C LEU A 54 3.18 -1.20 3.83
N ASP A 55 4.14 -1.63 3.03
CA ASP A 55 4.17 -1.43 1.59
C ASP A 55 4.10 -2.76 0.85
N ILE A 56 3.27 -2.79 -0.19
CA ILE A 56 3.26 -3.87 -1.18
C ILE A 56 3.41 -3.33 -2.59
N GLY A 57 4.07 -4.10 -3.44
CA GLY A 57 4.20 -3.82 -4.86
C GLY A 57 3.36 -4.76 -5.72
N MET A 58 2.86 -4.23 -6.84
CA MET A 58 2.20 -5.01 -7.90
C MET A 58 2.69 -4.55 -9.26
N LEU A 59 2.85 -5.45 -10.23
CA LEU A 59 3.04 -5.03 -11.62
C LEU A 59 1.80 -4.29 -12.11
N ARG A 60 1.95 -3.27 -12.96
CA ARG A 60 0.85 -2.44 -13.47
C ARG A 60 -0.37 -3.24 -13.95
N LYS A 61 -0.13 -4.36 -14.64
CA LYS A 61 -1.20 -5.26 -15.09
C LYS A 61 -2.02 -5.83 -13.92
N ASP A 62 -1.34 -6.33 -12.90
CA ASP A 62 -1.94 -6.92 -11.71
C ASP A 62 -2.57 -5.85 -10.82
N TYR A 63 -1.92 -4.69 -10.68
CA TYR A 63 -2.46 -3.52 -10.01
C TYR A 63 -3.79 -3.08 -10.63
N ASN A 64 -3.84 -2.88 -11.96
CA ASN A 64 -5.06 -2.47 -12.65
C ASN A 64 -6.18 -3.50 -12.49
N LYS A 65 -5.85 -4.80 -12.53
CA LYS A 65 -6.80 -5.88 -12.26
C LYS A 65 -7.32 -5.81 -10.81
N PHE A 66 -6.44 -5.57 -9.85
CA PHE A 66 -6.79 -5.40 -8.44
C PHE A 66 -7.77 -4.24 -8.23
N LEU A 67 -7.53 -3.07 -8.84
CA LEU A 67 -8.42 -1.89 -8.74
C LEU A 67 -9.88 -2.19 -9.13
N GLN A 68 -10.09 -3.04 -10.13
CA GLN A 68 -11.43 -3.39 -10.60
C GLN A 68 -12.16 -4.35 -9.67
N ILE A 69 -11.42 -5.17 -8.93
CA ILE A 69 -11.96 -6.29 -8.15
C ILE A 69 -12.11 -5.92 -6.68
N VAL A 70 -11.16 -5.17 -6.13
CA VAL A 70 -11.05 -4.88 -4.69
C VAL A 70 -12.33 -4.29 -4.13
N LYS A 71 -13.00 -3.39 -4.86
CA LYS A 71 -14.24 -2.74 -4.38
C LYS A 71 -15.38 -3.73 -4.06
N ASN A 72 -15.44 -4.85 -4.78
CA ASN A 72 -16.50 -5.85 -4.63
C ASN A 72 -16.11 -6.98 -3.67
N GLU A 73 -14.81 -7.19 -3.45
CA GLU A 73 -14.30 -8.29 -2.62
C GLU A 73 -13.90 -7.84 -1.22
N LEU A 74 -13.60 -6.56 -1.03
CA LEU A 74 -13.04 -6.04 0.21
C LEU A 74 -14.06 -6.12 1.34
N ASN A 75 -13.62 -6.67 2.48
CA ASN A 75 -14.40 -6.71 3.69
C ASN A 75 -14.89 -5.31 4.12
N SER A 76 -16.12 -5.23 4.64
CA SER A 76 -16.76 -3.99 5.06
C SER A 76 -16.02 -3.24 6.17
N ASN A 77 -15.11 -3.90 6.90
CA ASN A 77 -14.22 -3.30 7.89
C ASN A 77 -13.14 -2.39 7.28
N PHE A 78 -12.91 -2.46 5.96
CA PHE A 78 -11.87 -1.72 5.28
C PHE A 78 -12.43 -0.73 4.24
N ILE A 79 -11.64 0.27 3.89
CA ILE A 79 -11.90 1.23 2.81
C ILE A 79 -10.78 1.12 1.79
N PHE A 80 -11.16 1.01 0.52
CA PHE A 80 -10.25 1.17 -0.60
C PHE A 80 -10.19 2.65 -1.01
N GLN A 81 -8.99 3.20 -1.20
CA GLN A 81 -8.77 4.53 -1.74
C GLN A 81 -7.78 4.48 -2.88
N SER A 82 -8.07 5.19 -3.97
CA SER A 82 -7.15 5.36 -5.09
C SER A 82 -7.28 6.75 -5.70
N PRO A 83 -6.28 7.20 -6.48
CA PRO A 83 -6.32 8.51 -7.13
C PRO A 83 -7.52 8.68 -8.07
N GLU A 84 -8.03 7.58 -8.63
CA GLU A 84 -9.19 7.57 -9.53
C GLU A 84 -10.54 7.58 -8.81
N THR A 85 -10.55 7.35 -7.49
CA THR A 85 -11.79 7.11 -6.73
C THR A 85 -11.99 8.05 -5.57
N ASP A 86 -10.94 8.80 -5.22
CA ASP A 86 -10.94 9.78 -4.15
C ASP A 86 -10.13 10.98 -4.63
N ASP A 87 -10.83 12.07 -4.98
CA ASP A 87 -10.24 13.34 -5.45
C ASP A 87 -9.23 13.93 -4.45
N LEU A 88 -9.24 13.42 -3.22
CA LEU A 88 -8.40 13.88 -2.14
C LEU A 88 -7.26 12.90 -1.83
N CYS A 89 -7.18 11.79 -2.56
CA CYS A 89 -6.01 10.93 -2.57
C CYS A 89 -4.89 11.64 -3.36
N GLN A 90 -4.06 12.38 -2.63
CA GLN A 90 -2.93 13.14 -3.20
C GLN A 90 -1.75 12.27 -3.63
N ASN A 91 -1.81 10.95 -3.41
CA ASN A 91 -0.74 10.02 -3.76
C ASN A 91 -0.93 9.50 -5.18
N ALA A 92 0.13 8.99 -5.81
CA ALA A 92 0.06 8.40 -7.14
C ALA A 92 -0.35 6.90 -7.12
N PHE A 93 -0.76 6.38 -5.97
CA PHE A 93 -0.95 4.96 -5.70
C PHE A 93 -2.11 4.72 -4.73
N ALA A 94 -2.64 3.50 -4.72
CA ALA A 94 -3.79 3.11 -3.93
C ALA A 94 -3.41 2.73 -2.48
N LYS A 95 -4.39 2.84 -1.60
CA LYS A 95 -4.28 2.48 -0.18
C LYS A 95 -5.50 1.68 0.25
N ILE A 96 -5.32 0.78 1.21
CA ILE A 96 -6.44 0.18 1.95
C ILE A 96 -6.33 0.60 3.40
N ARG A 97 -7.44 1.09 3.96
CA ARG A 97 -7.51 1.59 5.34
C ARG A 97 -8.46 0.78 6.19
N ASP A 98 -8.13 0.67 7.46
CA ASP A 98 -9.01 0.12 8.48
C ASP A 98 -9.99 1.15 9.02
N LYS A 99 -11.30 0.88 8.91
CA LYS A 99 -12.37 1.75 9.42
C LYS A 99 -12.44 1.82 10.94
N ASN A 100 -11.86 0.82 11.61
CA ASN A 100 -11.93 0.70 13.07
C ASN A 100 -10.73 1.34 13.79
N SER A 101 -9.87 2.06 13.06
CA SER A 101 -8.73 2.78 13.60
C SER A 101 -8.70 4.23 13.11
N GLU A 102 -7.86 5.04 13.75
CA GLU A 102 -7.72 6.46 13.46
C GLU A 102 -6.28 6.92 13.72
N ILE A 103 -5.69 7.58 12.73
CA ILE A 103 -4.43 8.30 12.80
C ILE A 103 -4.76 9.79 12.95
N ARG A 104 -4.25 10.42 14.01
CA ARG A 104 -4.39 11.85 14.27
C ARG A 104 -3.09 12.57 13.99
N SER A 105 -3.06 13.40 12.95
CA SER A 105 -1.95 14.31 12.68
C SER A 105 -2.24 15.71 13.21
N LYS A 106 -1.25 16.37 13.80
CA LYS A 106 -1.36 17.76 14.30
C LYS A 106 -1.61 18.79 13.18
N HIS A 107 -1.37 18.42 11.92
CA HIS A 107 -1.42 19.33 10.77
C HIS A 107 -2.65 19.14 9.87
N ASN A 108 -3.46 18.10 10.07
CA ASN A 108 -4.65 17.84 9.26
C ASN A 108 -5.91 17.96 10.12
N ASN A 109 -6.48 19.18 10.14
CA ASN A 109 -7.67 19.50 10.95
C ASN A 109 -8.97 18.84 10.48
N GLU A 110 -9.00 18.09 9.38
CA GLU A 110 -10.28 17.66 8.79
C GLU A 110 -10.45 16.18 8.52
N ARG A 111 -9.42 15.33 8.66
CA ARG A 111 -9.59 13.89 8.35
C ARG A 111 -8.84 12.96 9.28
N ASN A 112 -9.61 12.44 10.21
CA ASN A 112 -9.34 11.24 10.98
C ASN A 112 -9.34 10.04 10.01
N LEU A 113 -8.15 9.64 9.53
CA LEU A 113 -7.98 8.52 8.59
C LEU A 113 -7.49 7.28 9.33
N GLY A 114 -8.01 6.10 9.02
CA GLY A 114 -7.55 4.86 9.64
C GLY A 114 -6.14 4.44 9.25
N VAL A 115 -5.58 3.51 10.04
CA VAL A 115 -4.34 2.80 9.72
C VAL A 115 -4.46 2.14 8.35
N PHE A 116 -3.38 2.11 7.59
CA PHE A 116 -3.43 1.78 6.18
C PHE A 116 -2.19 1.03 5.71
N ILE A 117 -2.30 0.40 4.54
CA ILE A 117 -1.17 -0.13 3.79
C ILE A 117 -1.13 0.52 2.40
N ASP A 118 0.06 0.64 1.83
CA ASP A 118 0.29 1.26 0.54
C ASP A 118 0.48 0.20 -0.56
N ILE A 119 -0.15 0.43 -1.71
CA ILE A 119 -0.16 -0.49 -2.84
C ILE A 119 0.47 0.21 -4.04
N PHE A 120 1.74 -0.06 -4.30
CA PHE A 120 2.51 0.59 -5.33
C PHE A 120 2.38 -0.12 -6.69
N PRO A 121 2.02 0.61 -7.75
CA PRO A 121 2.11 0.08 -9.10
C PRO A 121 3.54 0.19 -9.64
N TYR A 122 4.06 -0.92 -10.13
CA TYR A 122 5.35 -1.01 -10.79
C TYR A 122 5.18 -1.18 -12.30
N ASP A 123 5.75 -0.25 -13.05
CA ASP A 123 5.78 -0.30 -14.50
C ASP A 123 7.07 -0.99 -14.98
N SER A 124 6.93 -1.95 -15.89
CA SER A 124 8.09 -2.58 -16.52
C SER A 124 8.64 -1.66 -17.62
N PHE A 125 9.87 -1.20 -17.47
CA PHE A 125 10.58 -0.50 -18.54
C PHE A 125 11.45 -1.49 -19.32
N THR A 126 11.28 -1.53 -20.64
CA THR A 126 12.24 -2.21 -21.51
C THR A 126 13.32 -1.21 -21.95
N LYS A 127 14.55 -1.67 -22.23
CA LYS A 127 15.65 -0.79 -22.71
C LYS A 127 15.32 -0.01 -23.99
N LYS A 128 14.31 -0.44 -24.75
CA LYS A 128 13.81 0.26 -25.95
C LYS A 128 12.88 1.43 -25.62
N ASN A 129 12.44 1.56 -24.37
CA ASN A 129 11.54 2.61 -23.95
C ASN A 129 12.31 3.94 -23.84
N ILE A 130 11.93 4.93 -24.64
CA ILE A 130 12.59 6.25 -24.70
C ILE A 130 12.57 6.97 -23.35
N TYR A 131 11.56 6.69 -22.52
CA TYR A 131 11.43 7.25 -21.17
C TYR A 131 12.45 6.64 -20.21
N TYR A 132 12.89 5.38 -20.40
CA TYR A 132 13.94 4.76 -19.59
C TYR A 132 15.25 5.54 -19.71
N LYS A 133 15.65 5.93 -20.94
CA LYS A 133 16.86 6.74 -21.15
C LYS A 133 16.77 8.12 -20.50
N LYS A 134 15.61 8.78 -20.59
CA LYS A 134 15.39 10.09 -19.97
C LYS A 134 15.42 10.01 -18.44
N PHE A 135 14.78 9.01 -17.86
CA PHE A 135 14.70 8.83 -16.41
C PHE A 135 16.04 8.41 -15.81
N PHE A 136 16.74 7.47 -16.45
CA PHE A 136 18.07 6.99 -16.01
C PHE A 136 19.10 8.14 -16.01
N ASN A 137 19.12 8.97 -17.05
CA ASN A 137 20.03 10.11 -17.13
C ASN A 137 19.71 11.22 -16.12
N ALA A 138 18.45 11.36 -15.69
CA ALA A 138 18.04 12.41 -14.78
C ALA A 138 18.33 12.11 -13.30
N ILE A 139 18.53 10.85 -12.92
CA ILE A 139 18.65 10.42 -11.51
C ILE A 139 20.06 9.90 -11.19
N ILE A 140 20.74 9.27 -12.15
CA ILE A 140 22.02 8.58 -11.89
C ILE A 140 23.24 9.40 -12.36
N LEU A 141 23.05 10.39 -13.23
CA LEU A 141 24.13 11.24 -13.76
C LEU A 141 24.08 12.71 -13.27
N SER A 142 23.24 13.00 -12.27
CA SER A 142 23.21 14.26 -11.52
C SER A 142 23.96 14.11 -10.20
#